data_AF-A0A623E8J3-F1
#
_entry.id   AF-A0A623E8J3-F1
#
_cell.length_a   1.000
_cell.length_b   1.000
_cell.length_c   1.000
_cell.angle_alpha   90.00
_cell.angle_beta   90.00
_cell.angle_gamma   90.00
#
_symmetry.space_group_name_H-M   'P 1'
#
loop_
_entity.id
_entity.type
_entity.pdbx_description
1 polymer ?
#
loop_
_entity_poly.entity_id
_entity_poly.type
_entity_poly.pdbx_seq_one_letter_code
_entity_poly.pdbx_strand_id
1 'polypeptide(L)'
;MTTQTVTQISAAARGKWPVILQMLRIDVPENGRHGSCPKCGGKDRFRLDDLDGRGTWICSQCGNGDGLDLVKLMTGQPATRWRDAPAAATMPP
;
A
#
# COMPACT_ATOMS: atom_id res chain seq x y z
N MET A 1 -25.26 -10.43 -2.41
CA MET A 1 -23.86 -9.98 -2.55
C MET A 1 -23.52 -9.17 -1.31
N THR A 2 -22.65 -9.67 -0.44
CA THR A 2 -22.32 -9.02 0.84
C THR A 2 -21.35 -7.87 0.60
N THR A 3 -21.84 -6.63 0.68
CA THR A 3 -21.02 -5.42 0.66
C THR A 3 -20.17 -5.37 1.93
N GLN A 4 -18.91 -5.78 1.82
CA GLN A 4 -17.94 -5.65 2.91
C GLN A 4 -17.44 -4.21 2.98
N THR A 5 -17.46 -3.64 4.18
CA THR A 5 -16.94 -2.30 4.43
C THR A 5 -15.41 -2.29 4.42
N VAL A 6 -14.81 -1.13 4.15
CA VAL A 6 -13.34 -0.96 4.16
C VAL A 6 -12.74 -1.39 5.50
N THR A 7 -13.45 -1.20 6.62
CA THR A 7 -13.03 -1.62 7.96
C THR A 7 -13.04 -3.15 8.13
N GLN A 8 -14.00 -3.86 7.54
CA GLN A 8 -14.04 -5.32 7.55
C GLN A 8 -12.92 -5.91 6.69
N ILE A 9 -12.67 -5.31 5.52
CA ILE A 9 -11.59 -5.71 4.63
C ILE A 9 -10.23 -5.44 5.28
N SER A 10 -10.04 -4.28 5.91
CA SER A 10 -8.79 -3.96 6.61
C SER A 10 -8.56 -4.85 7.82
N ALA A 11 -9.62 -5.23 8.55
CA ALA A 11 -9.55 -6.21 9.62
C ALA A 11 -9.17 -7.62 9.12
N ALA A 12 -9.73 -8.06 7.99
CA ALA A 12 -9.41 -9.35 7.38
C ALA A 12 -8.00 -9.40 6.74
N ALA A 13 -7.50 -8.24 6.32
CA ALA A 13 -6.14 -8.05 5.82
C ALA A 13 -5.08 -8.04 6.93
N ARG A 14 -5.48 -8.02 8.21
CA ARG A 14 -4.52 -7.96 9.32
C ARG A 14 -3.58 -9.16 9.33
N GLY A 15 -2.27 -8.90 9.45
CA GLY A 15 -1.20 -9.88 9.40
C GLY A 15 -0.99 -10.54 8.02
N LYS A 16 -1.71 -10.09 6.98
CA LYS A 16 -1.60 -10.60 5.60
C LYS A 16 -1.02 -9.55 4.64
N TRP A 17 -0.64 -8.38 5.17
CA TRP A 17 -0.12 -7.27 4.37
C TRP A 17 1.09 -7.61 3.50
N PRO A 18 2.10 -8.38 3.96
CA PRO A 18 3.20 -8.79 3.09
C PRO A 18 2.69 -9.53 1.83
N VAL A 19 1.74 -10.45 2.00
CA VAL A 19 1.15 -11.24 0.91
C VAL A 19 0.28 -10.36 0.00
N ILE A 20 -0.55 -9.49 0.58
CA ILE A 20 -1.41 -8.58 -0.18
C ILE A 20 -0.58 -7.63 -1.04
N LEU A 21 0.51 -7.07 -0.48
CA LEU A 21 1.40 -6.17 -1.20
C LEU A 21 2.15 -6.90 -2.34
N GLN A 22 2.65 -8.11 -2.09
CA GLN A 22 3.25 -8.94 -3.14
C GLN A 22 2.26 -9.28 -4.26
N MET A 23 1.01 -9.62 -3.91
CA MET A 23 -0.06 -9.85 -4.89
C MET A 23 -0.37 -8.61 -5.74
N LEU A 24 -0.27 -7.43 -5.14
CA LEU A 24 -0.40 -6.14 -5.83
C LEU A 24 0.84 -5.75 -6.63
N ARG A 25 1.83 -6.64 -6.78
CA ARG A 25 3.13 -6.37 -7.42
C ARG A 25 3.91 -5.23 -6.76
N ILE A 26 3.65 -4.99 -5.48
CA ILE A 26 4.42 -4.07 -4.66
C ILE A 26 5.50 -4.91 -3.99
N ASP A 27 6.72 -4.80 -4.52
CA ASP A 27 7.89 -5.47 -3.95
C ASP A 27 8.19 -4.84 -2.59
N VAL A 28 7.84 -5.56 -1.53
CA VAL A 28 8.12 -5.17 -0.17
C VAL A 28 9.09 -6.17 0.47
N PRO A 29 10.14 -5.69 1.15
CA PRO A 29 11.04 -6.53 1.89
C PRO A 29 10.29 -7.30 2.98
N GLU A 30 10.80 -8.48 3.29
CA GLU A 30 10.28 -9.32 4.36
C GLU A 30 10.24 -8.55 5.68
N ASN A 31 9.25 -8.84 6.51
CA ASN A 31 8.92 -8.06 7.70
C ASN A 31 10.17 -7.82 8.57
N GLY A 32 10.52 -6.55 8.80
CA GLY A 32 11.71 -6.16 9.56
C GLY A 32 13.01 -5.97 8.76
N ARG A 33 13.02 -6.20 7.44
CA ARG A 33 14.16 -5.92 6.56
C ARG A 33 14.04 -4.56 5.87
N HIS A 34 15.18 -3.90 5.68
CA HIS A 34 15.30 -2.71 4.86
C HIS A 34 15.36 -3.11 3.39
N GLY A 35 14.55 -2.47 2.55
CA GLY A 35 14.48 -2.73 1.13
C GLY A 35 14.31 -1.46 0.31
N SER A 36 14.23 -1.67 -1.01
CA SER A 36 13.95 -0.64 -1.98
C SER A 36 12.55 -0.07 -1.78
N CYS A 37 12.40 1.26 -1.77
CA CYS A 37 11.05 1.84 -1.74
C CYS A 37 10.42 1.69 -3.12
N PRO A 38 9.21 1.11 -3.23
CA PRO A 38 8.57 0.93 -4.53
C PRO A 38 8.07 2.26 -5.12
N LYS A 39 7.97 3.34 -4.32
CA LYS A 39 7.56 4.68 -4.75
C LYS A 39 8.72 5.56 -5.20
N CYS A 40 9.78 5.65 -4.39
CA CYS A 40 10.91 6.57 -4.61
C CYS A 40 12.22 5.86 -4.96
N GLY A 41 12.24 4.52 -5.00
CA GLY A 41 13.45 3.73 -5.23
C GLY A 41 14.36 3.62 -4.00
N GLY A 42 15.57 3.13 -4.21
CA GLY A 42 16.60 2.92 -3.19
C GLY A 42 16.95 1.44 -2.97
N LYS A 43 17.82 1.13 -2.00
CA LYS A 43 18.20 -0.25 -1.64
C LYS A 43 17.75 -0.68 -0.23
N ASP A 44 17.58 0.27 0.68
CA ASP A 44 17.45 0.01 2.12
C ASP A 44 16.57 1.07 2.85
N ARG A 45 15.78 1.83 2.11
CA ARG A 45 15.07 3.01 2.65
C ARG A 45 13.65 2.73 3.08
N PHE A 46 13.07 1.61 2.65
CA PHE A 46 11.72 1.20 2.96
C PHE A 46 11.75 0.01 3.92
N ARG A 47 10.83 0.02 4.88
CA ARG A 47 10.65 -1.02 5.88
C ARG A 47 9.17 -1.26 6.07
N LEU A 48 8.77 -2.53 6.06
CA LEU A 48 7.45 -2.95 6.53
C LEU A 48 7.61 -3.36 8.00
N ASP A 49 6.93 -2.65 8.88
CA ASP A 49 6.92 -2.91 10.32
C ASP A 49 5.74 -3.77 10.76
N ASP A 50 4.67 -3.83 9.94
CA ASP A 50 3.44 -4.59 10.20
C ASP A 50 2.95 -4.47 11.65
N LEU A 51 3.00 -3.25 12.19
CA LEU A 51 2.67 -2.96 13.58
C LEU A 51 1.18 -3.27 13.80
N ASP A 52 0.87 -4.05 14.83
CA ASP A 52 -0.47 -4.60 15.11
C ASP A 52 -1.10 -5.42 13.95
N GLY A 53 -0.27 -5.94 13.04
CA GLY A 53 -0.74 -6.62 11.85
C GLY A 53 -1.44 -5.66 10.87
N ARG A 54 -1.26 -4.35 10.95
CA ARG A 54 -1.92 -3.37 10.05
C ARG A 54 -1.11 -3.07 8.78
N GLY A 55 0.03 -3.71 8.60
CA GLY A 55 0.88 -3.49 7.43
C GLY A 55 1.50 -2.12 7.41
N THR A 56 1.77 -1.54 8.58
CA THR A 56 2.42 -0.24 8.67
C THR A 56 3.78 -0.30 8.02
N TRP A 57 4.12 0.76 7.29
CA TRP A 57 5.36 0.89 6.58
C TRP A 57 5.99 2.24 6.87
N ILE A 58 7.30 2.28 6.76
CA ILE A 58 8.09 3.47 6.95
C ILE A 58 9.09 3.58 5.80
N CYS A 59 9.16 4.77 5.21
CA CYS A 59 10.18 5.17 4.26
C CYS A 59 10.84 6.45 4.73
N SER A 60 12.17 6.46 4.76
CA SER A 60 12.95 7.63 5.19
C SER A 60 12.79 8.87 4.32
N GLN A 61 12.27 8.73 3.09
CA GLN A 61 11.98 9.87 2.20
C GLN A 61 10.50 10.11 1.95
N CYS A 62 9.67 9.06 1.86
CA CYS A 62 8.24 9.23 1.58
C CYS A 62 7.41 9.49 2.85
N GLY A 63 7.94 9.16 4.03
CA GLY A 63 7.20 9.19 5.29
C GLY A 63 6.75 7.80 5.71
N ASN A 64 5.72 7.74 6.56
CA ASN A 64 5.17 6.50 7.11
C ASN A 64 3.65 6.45 6.91
N GLY A 65 3.07 5.26 7.03
CA GLY A 65 1.63 5.07 6.93
C GLY A 65 1.19 3.63 7.15
N ASP A 66 -0.11 3.38 7.00
CA ASP A 66 -0.70 2.04 7.04
C ASP A 66 -0.61 1.33 5.68
N GLY A 67 -0.87 0.01 5.66
CA GLY A 67 -0.83 -0.79 4.43
C GLY A 67 -1.80 -0.29 3.36
N LEU A 68 -2.98 0.22 3.76
CA LEU A 68 -3.93 0.85 2.82
C LEU A 68 -3.37 2.13 2.21
N ASP A 69 -2.65 2.94 2.98
CA ASP A 69 -2.06 4.17 2.46
C ASP A 69 -0.89 3.86 1.53
N LEU A 70 -0.15 2.77 1.76
CA LEU A 70 0.84 2.29 0.78
C LEU A 70 0.17 1.91 -0.55
N VAL A 71 -0.94 1.17 -0.48
CA VAL A 71 -1.69 0.76 -1.68
C VAL A 71 -2.23 1.98 -2.42
N LYS A 72 -2.79 2.98 -1.73
CA LYS A 72 -3.20 4.25 -2.36
C LYS A 72 -2.02 4.99 -2.98
N LEU A 73 -0.88 5.05 -2.27
CA LEU A 73 0.34 5.71 -2.73
C LEU A 73 0.87 5.07 -4.02
N MET A 74 0.84 3.74 -4.10
CA MET A 74 1.30 2.95 -5.25
C MET A 74 0.31 2.97 -6.41
N THR A 75 -1.00 2.85 -6.14
CA THR A 75 -2.03 2.88 -7.18
C THR A 75 -2.28 4.28 -7.74
N GLY A 76 -1.78 5.34 -7.10
CA GLY A 76 -2.00 6.73 -7.52
C GLY A 76 -3.48 7.14 -7.55
N GLN A 77 -4.36 6.32 -6.96
CA GLN A 77 -5.79 6.58 -6.88
C GLN A 77 -6.06 7.32 -5.56
N PRO A 78 -6.43 8.62 -5.59
CA PRO A 78 -7.05 9.22 -4.42
C PRO A 78 -8.37 8.48 -4.18
N ALA A 79 -8.66 8.14 -2.92
CA ALA A 79 -9.89 7.43 -2.51
C ALA A 79 -11.20 8.16 -2.91
N THR A 80 -11.10 9.35 -3.48
CA THR A 80 -12.17 10.22 -3.97
C THR A 80 -12.45 10.09 -5.46
N ARG A 81 -11.66 9.34 -6.26
CA ARG A 81 -11.84 9.30 -7.73
C ARG A 81 -13.21 8.73 -8.18
N TRP A 82 -13.96 8.07 -7.30
CA TRP A 82 -15.32 7.62 -7.59
C TRP A 82 -16.36 8.75 -7.69
N ARG A 83 -16.07 9.96 -7.17
CA ARG A 83 -17.01 11.09 -7.24
C ARG A 83 -16.75 12.07 -8.38
N ASP A 84 -15.48 12.26 -8.79
CA ASP A 84 -15.11 13.39 -9.66
C ASP A 84 -14.13 13.06 -10.80
N ALA A 85 -14.09 11.84 -11.35
CA ALA A 85 -13.20 11.57 -12.49
C ALA A 85 -13.78 12.08 -13.82
N PRO A 86 -13.20 13.12 -14.47
CA PRO A 86 -13.42 13.30 -15.91
C PRO A 86 -12.74 12.14 -16.66
N ALA A 87 -13.41 11.65 -17.70
CA ALA A 87 -13.13 10.43 -18.46
C ALA A 87 -11.78 10.38 -19.23
N ALA A 88 -10.82 11.24 -18.92
CA ALA A 88 -9.58 11.39 -19.69
C ALA A 88 -8.36 11.51 -18.78
N ALA A 89 -7.75 10.38 -18.41
CA ALA A 89 -6.34 10.34 -18.03
C ALA A 89 -5.81 8.92 -18.26
N THR A 90 -5.51 8.68 -19.53
CA THR A 90 -4.44 7.85 -20.10
C THR A 90 -3.64 7.01 -19.09
N MET A 91 -3.78 5.69 -19.21
CA MET A 91 -2.75 4.72 -18.81
C MET A 91 -1.40 5.13 -19.44
N PRO A 92 -0.31 5.26 -18.68
CA PRO A 92 1.02 5.08 -19.26
C PRO A 92 1.23 3.58 -19.55
N PRO A 93 2.02 3.22 -20.58
CA PRO A 93 2.14 1.85 -21.10
C PRO A 93 2.69 0.85 -20.08
#